data_AF-A0A7J6QC69-F1
#
_entry.id   AF-A0A7J6QC69-F1
#
_cell.length_a   1.000
_cell.length_b   1.000
_cell.length_c   1.000
_cell.angle_alpha   90.00
_cell.angle_beta   90.00
_cell.angle_gamma   90.00
#
_symmetry.space_group_name_H-M   'P 1'
#
loop_
_entity.id
_entity.type
_entity.pdbx_description
1 polymer ?
#
loop_
_entity_poly.entity_id
_entity_poly.type
_entity_poly.pdbx_seq_one_letter_code
_entity_poly.pdbx_strand_id
1 'polypeptide(L)'
;LLEGGFFDPQRCTRLEEWERVSRVNDEIKLLEDRLENVTANLLTERCGEKNLKQRLLSIRVNLQRNLRAEAVKGRQLSELRDAKQRLSDSIYLATRLSREYDAEQKSLELEIAAIEAERSELPPSSRLTEADGVQLENLVEELAKKRQEVLGNSQKVAERRVAIGKLRARLALLIEGRLSPLEDQLRAAILATTEEKQDDLEKERRIRWLAGELTEIEQELVLA
;
A
#
# COMPACT_ATOMS: atom_id res chain seq x y z
N LEU A 1 107.56 -2.52 24.64
CA LEU A 1 106.77 -3.39 25.53
C LEU A 1 105.40 -2.74 25.69
N LEU A 2 104.45 -3.15 24.85
CA LEU A 2 103.03 -2.85 25.04
C LEU A 2 102.48 -3.98 25.90
N GLU A 3 102.53 -3.81 27.22
CA GLU A 3 101.88 -4.71 28.16
C GLU A 3 101.05 -3.88 29.13
N GLY A 4 99.81 -4.30 29.33
CA GLY A 4 98.94 -3.76 30.37
C GLY A 4 97.88 -2.79 29.87
N GLY A 5 97.05 -3.22 28.92
CA GLY A 5 95.71 -2.65 28.82
C GLY A 5 94.97 -2.92 30.13
N PHE A 6 94.83 -1.89 30.98
CA PHE A 6 94.02 -1.95 32.20
C PHE A 6 92.57 -2.23 31.81
N PHE A 7 92.16 -3.49 31.93
CA PHE A 7 90.76 -3.89 31.89
C PHE A 7 90.21 -3.71 33.30
N ASP A 8 89.57 -2.55 33.55
CA ASP A 8 88.90 -2.27 34.82
C ASP A 8 87.47 -2.84 34.76
N PRO A 9 87.15 -3.93 35.49
CA PRO A 9 85.85 -4.59 35.42
C PRO A 9 84.69 -3.65 35.78
N GLN A 10 84.94 -2.63 36.62
CA GLN A 10 83.94 -1.65 37.03
C GLN A 10 83.58 -0.67 35.91
N ARG A 11 84.48 -0.44 34.95
CA ARG A 11 84.18 0.31 33.72
C ARG A 11 83.37 -0.53 32.74
N CYS A 12 83.65 -1.84 32.64
CA CYS A 12 82.90 -2.75 31.79
C CYS A 12 81.46 -2.92 32.28
N THR A 13 81.23 -3.10 33.58
CA THR A 13 79.86 -3.21 34.13
C THR A 13 79.06 -1.91 33.97
N ARG A 14 79.70 -0.74 34.14
CA ARG A 14 79.04 0.56 33.92
C ARG A 14 78.68 0.81 32.45
N LEU A 15 79.51 0.39 31.50
CA LEU A 15 79.19 0.46 30.07
C LEU A 15 78.04 -0.47 29.71
N GLU A 16 78.04 -1.72 30.21
CA GLU A 16 76.94 -2.66 30.02
C GLU A 16 75.63 -2.17 30.63
N GLU A 17 75.68 -1.54 31.82
CA GLU A 17 74.52 -0.90 32.45
C GLU A 17 74.00 0.27 31.62
N TRP A 18 74.90 1.11 31.08
CA TRP A 18 74.53 2.25 30.24
C TRP A 18 73.92 1.80 28.90
N GLU A 19 74.46 0.74 28.29
CA GLU A 19 73.89 0.12 27.10
C GLU A 19 72.51 -0.49 27.37
N ARG A 20 72.31 -1.13 28.53
CA ARG A 20 70.97 -1.62 28.92
C ARG A 20 69.98 -0.46 29.10
N VAL A 21 70.38 0.61 29.77
CA VAL A 21 69.53 1.80 29.93
C VAL A 21 69.22 2.45 28.57
N SER A 22 70.19 2.50 27.65
CA SER A 22 69.98 3.00 26.28
C SER A 22 68.97 2.13 25.53
N ARG A 23 69.11 0.81 25.55
CA ARG A 23 68.17 -0.11 24.89
C ARG A 23 66.76 0.00 25.45
N VAL A 24 66.62 0.11 26.77
CA VAL A 24 65.32 0.32 27.42
C VAL A 24 64.71 1.66 27.01
N ASN A 25 65.51 2.73 26.89
CA ASN A 25 65.03 4.02 26.39
C ASN A 25 64.58 3.95 24.92
N ASP A 26 65.30 3.21 24.08
CA ASP A 26 64.91 3.00 22.69
C ASP A 26 63.62 2.17 22.58
N GLU A 27 63.44 1.16 23.44
CA GLU A 27 62.20 0.40 23.56
C GLU A 27 61.02 1.24 24.07
N ILE A 28 61.25 2.10 25.07
CA ILE A 28 60.23 3.04 25.57
C ILE A 28 59.77 3.96 24.45
N LYS A 29 60.70 4.57 23.70
CA LYS A 29 60.36 5.43 22.56
C LYS A 29 59.58 4.68 21.48
N LEU A 30 60.00 3.46 21.14
CA LEU A 30 59.28 2.63 20.17
C LEU A 30 57.86 2.31 20.64
N LEU A 31 57.68 2.05 21.94
CA LEU A 31 56.37 1.79 22.52
C LEU A 31 55.50 3.05 22.58
N GLU A 32 56.08 4.21 22.89
CA GLU A 32 55.41 5.52 22.84
C GLU A 32 54.90 5.82 21.43
N ASP A 33 55.75 5.70 20.41
CA ASP A 33 55.36 5.88 19.00
C ASP A 33 54.26 4.91 18.58
N ARG A 34 54.31 3.65 19.04
CA ARG A 34 53.24 2.67 18.79
C ARG A 34 51.94 3.06 19.47
N LEU A 35 52.00 3.57 20.70
CA LEU A 35 50.83 3.98 21.47
C LEU A 35 50.16 5.22 20.86
N GLU A 36 50.95 6.18 20.37
CA GLU A 36 50.46 7.33 19.60
C GLU A 36 49.77 6.89 18.30
N ASN A 37 50.37 5.95 17.56
CA ASN A 37 49.75 5.43 16.34
C ASN A 37 48.43 4.67 16.61
N VAL A 38 48.39 3.83 17.65
CA VAL A 38 47.16 3.09 18.03
C VAL A 38 46.07 4.04 18.51
N THR A 39 46.42 5.07 19.29
CA THR A 39 45.46 6.07 19.76
C THR A 39 44.93 6.94 18.61
N ALA A 40 45.77 7.32 17.65
CA ALA A 40 45.33 7.98 16.42
C ALA A 40 44.34 7.11 15.64
N ASN A 41 44.65 5.83 15.43
CA ASN A 41 43.77 4.88 14.74
C ASN A 41 42.43 4.72 15.47
N LEU A 42 42.43 4.52 16.80
CA LEU A 42 41.20 4.42 17.59
C LEU A 42 40.32 5.68 17.50
N LEU A 43 40.93 6.86 17.48
CA LEU A 43 40.19 8.11 17.30
C LEU A 43 39.56 8.20 15.90
N THR A 44 40.26 7.76 14.86
CA THR A 44 39.69 7.71 13.50
C THR A 44 38.55 6.72 13.37
N GLU A 45 38.68 5.52 13.94
CA GLU A 45 37.61 4.51 13.97
C GLU A 45 36.39 5.01 14.73
N ARG A 46 36.58 5.67 15.88
CA ARG A 46 35.49 6.27 16.67
C ARG A 46 34.76 7.37 15.91
N CYS A 47 35.46 8.17 15.13
CA CYS A 47 34.85 9.15 14.21
C CYS A 47 34.05 8.45 13.10
N GLY A 48 34.59 7.37 12.52
CA GLY A 48 33.89 6.52 11.55
C GLY A 48 32.60 5.91 12.13
N GLU A 49 32.65 5.38 13.34
CA GLU A 49 31.50 4.81 14.05
C GLU A 49 30.39 5.84 14.28
N LYS A 50 30.75 7.07 14.69
CA LYS A 50 29.79 8.17 14.86
C LYS A 50 29.09 8.51 13.53
N ASN A 51 29.85 8.59 12.44
CA ASN A 51 29.30 8.88 11.10
C ASN A 51 28.38 7.75 10.62
N LEU A 52 28.75 6.49 10.85
CA LEU A 52 27.91 5.32 10.54
C LEU A 52 26.61 5.34 11.35
N LYS A 53 26.67 5.61 12.66
CA LYS A 53 25.48 5.73 13.51
C LYS A 53 24.54 6.83 13.01
N GLN A 54 25.07 7.99 12.64
CA GLN A 54 24.25 9.08 12.09
C GLN A 54 23.59 8.70 10.75
N ARG A 55 24.34 8.04 9.85
CA ARG A 55 23.79 7.52 8.58
C ARG A 55 22.67 6.50 8.80
N LEU A 56 22.89 5.53 9.68
CA LEU A 56 21.88 4.51 10.01
C LEU A 56 20.62 5.13 10.62
N LEU A 57 20.77 6.12 11.50
CA LEU A 57 19.64 6.86 12.05
C LEU A 57 18.86 7.60 10.97
N SER A 58 19.55 8.26 10.03
CA SER A 58 18.91 8.95 8.90
C SER A 58 18.13 7.97 8.01
N ILE A 59 18.75 6.85 7.63
CA ILE A 59 18.12 5.78 6.84
C ILE A 59 16.88 5.25 7.56
N ARG A 60 16.99 4.93 8.85
CA ARG A 60 15.86 4.43 9.65
C ARG A 60 14.70 5.41 9.69
N VAL A 61 14.96 6.70 9.93
CA VAL A 61 13.91 7.73 9.96
C VAL A 61 13.22 7.85 8.61
N ASN A 62 13.98 7.81 7.51
CA ASN A 62 13.42 7.86 6.16
C ASN A 62 12.56 6.64 5.84
N LEU A 63 13.04 5.43 6.17
CA LEU A 63 12.26 4.19 6.01
C LEU A 63 10.97 4.23 6.82
N GLN A 64 11.01 4.70 8.07
CA GLN A 64 9.82 4.85 8.91
C GLN A 64 8.82 5.86 8.34
N ARG A 65 9.30 6.97 7.76
CA ARG A 65 8.43 7.95 7.09
C ARG A 65 7.78 7.35 5.85
N ASN A 66 8.54 6.63 5.02
CA ASN A 66 8.04 5.99 3.81
C ASN A 66 7.01 4.91 4.14
N LEU A 67 7.28 4.04 5.12
CA LEU A 67 6.33 3.02 5.59
C LEU A 67 5.01 3.63 6.05
N ARG A 68 5.05 4.76 6.77
CA ARG A 68 3.84 5.47 7.20
C ARG A 68 3.08 6.04 6.01
N ALA A 69 3.77 6.64 5.04
CA ALA A 69 3.14 7.16 3.83
C ALA A 69 2.45 6.05 3.01
N GLU A 70 3.12 4.91 2.82
CA GLU A 70 2.54 3.74 2.15
C GLU A 70 1.35 3.14 2.92
N ALA A 71 1.42 3.09 4.25
CA ALA A 71 0.29 2.64 5.06
C ALA A 71 -0.95 3.55 4.91
N VAL A 72 -0.76 4.87 4.76
CA VAL A 72 -1.87 5.80 4.48
C VAL A 72 -2.47 5.53 3.10
N LYS A 73 -1.64 5.35 2.06
CA LYS A 73 -2.13 5.00 0.71
C LYS A 73 -2.90 3.67 0.71
N GLY A 74 -2.42 2.68 1.46
CA GLY A 74 -3.09 1.40 1.64
C GLY A 74 -4.49 1.54 2.26
N ARG A 75 -4.63 2.37 3.31
CA ARG A 75 -5.95 2.68 3.90
C ARG A 75 -6.88 3.38 2.92
N GLN A 76 -6.37 4.38 2.19
CA GLN A 76 -7.15 5.09 1.16
C GLN A 76 -7.67 4.14 0.07
N LEU A 77 -6.84 3.20 -0.39
CA LEU A 77 -7.27 2.17 -1.34
C LEU A 77 -8.37 1.27 -0.78
N SER A 78 -8.26 0.86 0.49
CA SER A 78 -9.31 0.07 1.15
C SER A 78 -10.63 0.84 1.23
N GLU A 79 -10.59 2.10 1.68
CA GLU A 79 -11.78 2.96 1.78
C GLU A 79 -12.42 3.20 0.41
N LEU A 80 -11.62 3.39 -0.64
CA LEU A 80 -12.12 3.55 -2.00
C LEU A 80 -12.77 2.26 -2.54
N ARG A 81 -12.21 1.09 -2.23
CA ARG A 81 -12.82 -0.21 -2.57
C ARG A 81 -14.16 -0.40 -1.86
N ASP A 82 -14.23 -0.06 -0.58
CA ASP A 82 -15.49 -0.11 0.17
C ASP A 82 -16.54 0.86 -0.41
N ALA A 83 -16.12 2.09 -0.77
CA ALA A 83 -17.01 3.07 -1.40
C ALA A 83 -17.51 2.59 -2.77
N LYS A 84 -16.65 1.96 -3.58
CA LYS A 84 -17.02 1.32 -4.84
C LYS A 84 -18.07 0.24 -4.63
N GLN A 85 -17.90 -0.61 -3.62
CA GLN A 85 -18.85 -1.68 -3.30
C GLN A 85 -20.21 -1.10 -2.89
N ARG A 86 -20.24 -0.15 -1.95
CA ARG A 86 -21.49 0.50 -1.50
C ARG A 86 -22.25 1.18 -2.65
N LEU A 87 -21.53 1.83 -3.57
CA LEU A 87 -22.14 2.43 -4.76
C LEU A 87 -22.71 1.37 -5.70
N SER A 88 -22.01 0.26 -5.90
CA SER A 88 -22.47 -0.86 -6.71
C SER A 88 -23.75 -1.49 -6.13
N ASP A 89 -23.77 -1.72 -4.81
CA ASP A 89 -24.95 -2.22 -4.10
C ASP A 89 -26.13 -1.25 -4.21
N SER A 90 -25.88 0.06 -4.10
CA SER A 90 -26.90 1.09 -4.26
C SER A 90 -27.48 1.12 -5.68
N ILE A 91 -26.63 0.97 -6.71
CA ILE A 91 -27.07 0.86 -8.10
C ILE A 91 -27.91 -0.40 -8.29
N TYR A 92 -27.49 -1.52 -7.72
CA TYR A 92 -28.22 -2.78 -7.80
C TYR A 92 -29.62 -2.65 -7.19
N LEU A 93 -29.73 -2.15 -5.96
CA LEU A 93 -31.00 -1.92 -5.27
C LEU A 93 -31.90 -0.95 -6.04
N ALA A 94 -31.35 0.17 -6.51
CA ALA A 94 -32.12 1.14 -7.29
C ALA A 94 -32.63 0.55 -8.62
N THR A 95 -31.83 -0.26 -9.29
CA THR A 95 -32.20 -0.96 -10.52
C THR A 95 -33.30 -2.00 -10.25
N ARG A 96 -33.20 -2.75 -9.14
CA ARG A 96 -34.22 -3.72 -8.74
C ARG A 96 -35.57 -3.04 -8.49
N LEU A 97 -35.57 -1.98 -7.68
CA LEU A 97 -36.78 -1.20 -7.39
C LEU A 97 -37.38 -0.59 -8.66
N SER A 98 -36.56 -0.09 -9.59
CA SER A 98 -37.08 0.39 -10.89
C SER A 98 -37.81 -0.69 -11.67
N ARG A 99 -37.33 -1.94 -11.65
CA ARG A 99 -37.98 -3.07 -12.31
C ARG A 99 -39.28 -3.47 -11.61
N GLU A 100 -39.31 -3.42 -10.27
CA GLU A 100 -40.52 -3.67 -9.47
C GLU A 100 -41.62 -2.65 -9.82
N TYR A 101 -41.30 -1.34 -9.84
CA TYR A 101 -42.27 -0.32 -10.28
C TYR A 101 -42.68 -0.42 -11.75
N ASP A 102 -41.74 -0.76 -12.65
CA ASP A 102 -42.06 -1.01 -14.06
C ASP A 102 -43.02 -2.21 -14.22
N ALA A 103 -42.90 -3.24 -13.36
CA ALA A 103 -43.81 -4.39 -13.35
C ALA A 103 -45.18 -4.06 -12.76
N GLU A 104 -45.22 -3.33 -11.64
CA GLU A 104 -46.47 -2.81 -11.05
C GLU A 104 -47.22 -1.93 -12.06
N GLN A 105 -46.51 -1.06 -12.77
CA GLN A 105 -47.11 -0.22 -13.80
C GLN A 105 -47.79 -1.06 -14.89
N LYS A 106 -47.12 -2.09 -15.40
CA LYS A 106 -47.70 -3.00 -16.41
C LYS A 106 -48.92 -3.75 -15.87
N SER A 107 -48.89 -4.17 -14.60
CA SER A 107 -50.05 -4.81 -13.96
C SER A 107 -51.24 -3.85 -13.91
N LEU A 108 -51.02 -2.61 -13.46
CA LEU A 108 -52.06 -1.58 -13.40
C LEU A 108 -52.59 -1.22 -14.80
N GLU A 109 -51.75 -1.18 -15.82
CA GLU A 109 -52.16 -0.96 -17.21
C GLU A 109 -53.08 -2.08 -17.72
N LEU A 110 -52.80 -3.34 -17.36
CA LEU A 110 -53.68 -4.48 -17.68
C LEU A 110 -55.01 -4.41 -16.91
N GLU A 111 -54.99 -4.04 -15.63
CA GLU A 111 -56.20 -3.83 -14.82
C GLU A 111 -57.06 -2.70 -15.41
N ILE A 112 -56.46 -1.58 -15.81
CA ILE A 112 -57.15 -0.47 -16.49
C ILE A 112 -57.79 -0.96 -17.79
N ALA A 113 -57.08 -1.73 -18.60
CA ALA A 113 -57.62 -2.27 -19.85
C ALA A 113 -58.80 -3.23 -19.61
N ALA A 114 -58.74 -4.02 -18.54
CA ALA A 114 -59.85 -4.90 -18.14
C ALA A 114 -61.08 -4.10 -17.69
N ILE A 115 -60.90 -3.07 -16.86
CA ILE A 115 -61.99 -2.19 -16.41
C ILE A 115 -62.58 -1.40 -17.60
N GLU A 116 -61.75 -0.96 -18.55
CA GLU A 116 -62.22 -0.31 -19.77
C GLU A 116 -63.04 -1.25 -20.65
N ALA A 117 -62.65 -2.53 -20.75
CA ALA A 117 -63.41 -3.55 -21.46
C ALA A 117 -64.76 -3.79 -20.78
N GLU A 118 -64.79 -4.00 -19.46
CA GLU A 118 -66.02 -4.19 -18.68
C GLU A 118 -66.97 -2.98 -18.80
N ARG A 119 -66.42 -1.76 -18.75
CA ARG A 119 -67.18 -0.53 -18.99
C ARG A 119 -67.76 -0.47 -20.41
N SER A 120 -67.08 -1.02 -21.41
CA SER A 120 -67.55 -1.03 -22.80
C SER A 120 -68.66 -2.06 -23.06
N GLU A 121 -68.79 -3.08 -22.20
CA GLU A 121 -69.87 -4.07 -22.24
C GLU A 121 -71.19 -3.54 -21.66
N LEU A 122 -71.14 -2.47 -20.85
CA LEU A 122 -72.33 -1.80 -20.33
C LEU A 122 -73.10 -1.05 -21.44
N PRO A 123 -74.45 -1.11 -21.45
CA PRO A 123 -75.25 -0.47 -22.48
C PRO A 123 -75.10 1.06 -22.49
N PRO A 124 -75.21 1.72 -23.64
CA PRO A 124 -75.09 3.18 -23.74
C PRO A 124 -76.14 3.88 -22.88
N SER A 125 -75.80 5.08 -22.38
CA SER A 125 -76.49 5.76 -21.26
C SER A 125 -78.01 5.94 -21.39
N SER A 126 -78.54 5.84 -22.61
CA SER A 126 -79.97 5.88 -22.92
C SER A 126 -80.75 4.61 -22.52
N ARG A 127 -80.10 3.51 -22.10
CA ARG A 127 -80.74 2.23 -21.72
C ARG A 127 -80.31 1.70 -20.34
N LEU A 128 -79.56 2.48 -19.56
CA LEU A 128 -79.05 2.05 -18.24
C LEU A 128 -80.20 1.94 -17.23
N THR A 129 -80.19 0.87 -16.43
CA THR A 129 -80.94 0.81 -15.18
C THR A 129 -80.22 1.61 -14.09
N GLU A 130 -80.89 1.96 -12.98
CA GLU A 130 -80.25 2.63 -11.84
C GLU A 130 -79.04 1.83 -11.30
N ALA A 131 -79.12 0.49 -11.33
CA ALA A 131 -78.03 -0.38 -10.93
C ALA A 131 -76.82 -0.29 -11.88
N ASP A 132 -77.05 -0.25 -13.19
CA ASP A 132 -75.99 -0.09 -14.19
C ASP A 132 -75.34 1.31 -14.07
N GLY A 133 -76.12 2.33 -13.71
CA GLY A 133 -75.62 3.68 -13.44
C GLY A 133 -74.64 3.73 -12.27
N VAL A 134 -74.98 3.09 -11.14
CA VAL A 134 -74.10 3.00 -9.96
C VAL A 134 -72.83 2.19 -10.27
N GLN A 135 -72.95 1.09 -11.02
CA GLN A 135 -71.77 0.33 -11.45
C GLN A 135 -70.84 1.15 -12.36
N LEU A 136 -71.41 1.92 -13.29
CA LEU A 136 -70.62 2.73 -14.21
C LEU A 136 -69.91 3.88 -13.49
N GLU A 137 -70.52 4.51 -12.48
CA GLU A 137 -69.86 5.48 -11.61
C GLU A 137 -68.70 4.85 -10.82
N ASN A 138 -68.91 3.67 -10.23
CA ASN A 138 -67.85 2.95 -9.50
C ASN A 138 -66.65 2.61 -10.38
N LEU A 139 -66.88 2.10 -11.61
CA LEU A 139 -65.81 1.77 -12.56
C LEU A 139 -65.05 3.02 -13.02
N VAL A 140 -65.73 4.17 -13.16
CA VAL A 140 -65.09 5.45 -13.50
C VAL A 140 -64.21 5.95 -12.35
N GLU A 141 -64.67 5.85 -11.10
CA GLU A 141 -63.85 6.20 -9.94
C GLU A 141 -62.63 5.28 -9.80
N GLU A 142 -62.80 3.97 -10.02
CA GLU A 142 -61.70 3.02 -9.95
C GLU A 142 -60.67 3.25 -11.06
N LEU A 143 -61.12 3.53 -12.30
CA LEU A 143 -60.25 3.93 -13.40
C LEU A 143 -59.46 5.20 -13.07
N ALA A 144 -60.11 6.21 -12.48
CA ALA A 144 -59.44 7.45 -12.11
C ALA A 144 -58.32 7.20 -11.08
N LYS A 145 -58.59 6.37 -10.06
CA LYS A 145 -57.60 5.98 -9.04
C LYS A 145 -56.43 5.22 -9.66
N LYS A 146 -56.70 4.18 -10.46
CA LYS A 146 -55.66 3.35 -11.10
C LYS A 146 -54.79 4.14 -12.07
N ARG A 147 -55.39 5.04 -12.87
CA ARG A 147 -54.64 5.95 -13.76
C ARG A 147 -53.74 6.91 -12.99
N GLN A 148 -54.21 7.41 -11.85
CA GLN A 148 -53.39 8.25 -10.97
C GLN A 148 -52.21 7.48 -10.37
N GLU A 149 -52.43 6.21 -9.98
CA GLU A 149 -51.36 5.32 -9.50
C GLU A 149 -50.31 5.05 -10.59
N VAL A 150 -50.73 4.78 -11.83
CA VAL A 150 -49.82 4.62 -12.98
C VAL A 150 -48.96 5.86 -13.20
N LEU A 151 -49.55 7.05 -13.19
CA LEU A 151 -48.80 8.30 -13.30
C LEU A 151 -47.78 8.46 -12.17
N GLY A 152 -48.18 8.18 -10.92
CA GLY A 152 -47.28 8.23 -9.77
C GLY A 152 -46.12 7.23 -9.87
N ASN A 153 -46.39 6.01 -10.34
CA ASN A 153 -45.34 4.99 -10.54
C ASN A 153 -44.40 5.35 -11.70
N SER A 154 -44.91 5.90 -12.79
CA SER A 154 -44.09 6.36 -13.92
C SER A 154 -43.09 7.45 -13.49
N GLN A 155 -43.52 8.38 -12.63
CA GLN A 155 -42.67 9.43 -12.10
C GLN A 155 -41.57 8.84 -11.19
N LYS A 156 -41.92 7.92 -10.28
CA LYS A 156 -40.93 7.23 -9.43
C LYS A 156 -39.88 6.47 -10.24
N VAL A 157 -40.29 5.80 -11.33
CA VAL A 157 -39.36 5.13 -12.25
C VAL A 157 -38.41 6.15 -12.90
N ALA A 158 -38.93 7.25 -13.42
CA ALA A 158 -38.12 8.29 -14.05
C ALA A 158 -37.08 8.87 -13.07
N GLU A 159 -37.50 9.22 -11.86
CA GLU A 159 -36.61 9.73 -10.79
C GLU A 159 -35.53 8.71 -10.43
N ARG A 160 -35.88 7.42 -10.31
CA ARG A 160 -34.91 6.34 -10.03
C ARG A 160 -33.92 6.15 -11.17
N ARG A 161 -34.35 6.23 -12.43
CA ARG A 161 -33.45 6.12 -13.60
C ARG A 161 -32.42 7.26 -13.59
N VAL A 162 -32.85 8.48 -13.28
CA VAL A 162 -31.93 9.62 -13.12
C VAL A 162 -30.95 9.39 -11.97
N ALA A 163 -31.43 8.91 -10.82
CA ALA A 163 -30.57 8.59 -9.68
C ALA A 163 -29.53 7.50 -10.00
N ILE A 164 -29.93 6.43 -10.69
CA ILE A 164 -29.04 5.37 -11.18
C ILE A 164 -27.97 5.97 -12.10
N GLY A 165 -28.34 6.85 -13.03
CA GLY A 165 -27.41 7.54 -13.91
C GLY A 165 -26.34 8.33 -13.13
N LYS A 166 -26.77 9.10 -12.12
CA LYS A 166 -25.86 9.85 -11.23
C LYS A 166 -24.92 8.93 -10.44
N LEU A 167 -25.43 7.82 -9.91
CA LEU A 167 -24.62 6.84 -9.17
C LEU A 167 -23.59 6.16 -10.08
N ARG A 168 -23.98 5.79 -11.32
CA ARG A 168 -23.05 5.22 -12.32
C ARG A 168 -21.96 6.20 -12.71
N ALA A 169 -22.31 7.47 -12.95
CA ALA A 169 -21.32 8.51 -13.23
C ALA A 169 -20.33 8.68 -12.07
N ARG A 170 -20.83 8.69 -10.82
CA ARG A 170 -19.98 8.76 -9.63
C ARG A 170 -19.08 7.53 -9.47
N LEU A 171 -19.60 6.34 -9.78
CA LEU A 171 -18.82 5.10 -9.76
C LEU A 171 -17.70 5.13 -10.80
N ALA A 172 -17.99 5.57 -12.03
CA ALA A 172 -17.00 5.73 -13.09
C ALA A 172 -15.88 6.71 -12.67
N LEU A 173 -16.24 7.90 -12.16
CA LEU A 173 -15.27 8.87 -11.64
C LEU A 173 -14.41 8.33 -10.50
N LEU A 174 -14.97 7.49 -9.62
CA LEU A 174 -14.23 6.88 -8.53
C LEU A 174 -13.25 5.82 -9.05
N ILE A 175 -13.67 4.98 -9.98
CA ILE A 175 -12.84 3.93 -10.58
C ILE A 175 -11.72 4.55 -11.41
N GLU A 176 -12.08 5.40 -12.39
CA GLU A 176 -11.13 5.99 -13.35
C GLU A 176 -10.27 7.07 -12.71
N GLY A 177 -10.85 7.92 -11.87
CA GLY A 177 -10.15 9.10 -11.34
C GLY A 177 -9.33 8.85 -10.08
N ARG A 178 -9.59 7.75 -9.34
CA ARG A 178 -8.94 7.52 -8.04
C ARG A 178 -8.42 6.10 -7.85
N LEU A 179 -9.25 5.10 -8.16
CA LEU A 179 -8.94 3.72 -7.81
C LEU A 179 -7.89 3.12 -8.77
N SER A 180 -8.07 3.27 -10.09
CA SER A 180 -7.13 2.75 -11.09
C SER A 180 -5.71 3.31 -10.91
N PRO A 181 -5.49 4.63 -10.80
CA PRO A 181 -4.13 5.17 -10.67
C PRO A 181 -3.42 4.70 -9.39
N LEU A 182 -4.16 4.58 -8.27
CA LEU A 182 -3.60 4.08 -7.02
C LEU A 182 -3.28 2.58 -7.09
N GLU A 183 -4.10 1.78 -7.79
CA GLU A 183 -3.81 0.37 -8.02
C GLU A 183 -2.59 0.17 -8.94
N ASP A 184 -2.44 1.00 -9.98
CA ASP A 184 -1.27 0.97 -10.86
C ASP A 184 0.00 1.36 -10.11
N GLN A 185 -0.07 2.41 -9.27
CA GLN A 185 1.03 2.80 -8.38
C GLN A 185 1.40 1.68 -7.40
N LEU A 186 0.41 1.00 -6.83
CA LEU A 186 0.64 -0.12 -5.92
C LEU A 186 1.32 -1.29 -6.65
N ARG A 187 0.88 -1.63 -7.86
CA ARG A 187 1.51 -2.68 -8.67
C ARG A 187 2.95 -2.34 -9.01
N ALA A 188 3.22 -1.09 -9.42
CA ALA A 188 4.57 -0.63 -9.72
C ALA A 188 5.48 -0.69 -8.49
N ALA A 189 4.99 -0.28 -7.31
CA ALA A 189 5.73 -0.37 -6.06
C ALA A 189 6.03 -1.82 -5.64
N ILE A 190 5.07 -2.73 -5.84
CA ILE A 190 5.28 -4.17 -5.58
C ILE A 190 6.35 -4.72 -6.52
N LEU A 191 6.27 -4.43 -7.82
CA LEU A 191 7.26 -4.91 -8.80
C LEU A 191 8.67 -4.41 -8.46
N ALA A 192 8.82 -3.11 -8.20
CA ALA A 192 10.11 -2.53 -7.81
C ALA A 192 10.69 -3.18 -6.54
N THR A 193 9.86 -3.45 -5.52
CA THR A 193 10.31 -4.12 -4.30
C THR A 193 10.58 -5.61 -4.48
N THR A 194 9.95 -6.27 -5.45
CA THR A 194 10.27 -7.67 -5.78
C THR A 194 11.55 -7.80 -6.60
N GLU A 195 11.82 -6.85 -7.49
CA GLU A 195 13.07 -6.78 -8.27
C GLU A 195 14.26 -6.48 -7.35
N GLU A 196 14.14 -5.48 -6.47
CA GLU A 196 15.19 -5.13 -5.50
C GLU A 196 15.54 -6.31 -4.57
N LYS A 197 14.53 -7.11 -4.17
CA LYS A 197 14.76 -8.35 -3.41
C LYS A 197 15.49 -9.44 -4.18
N GLN A 198 15.28 -9.55 -5.50
CA GLN A 198 16.01 -10.51 -6.32
C GLN A 198 17.48 -10.09 -6.45
N ASP A 199 17.74 -8.81 -6.72
CA ASP A 199 19.10 -8.27 -6.78
C ASP A 199 19.88 -8.49 -5.48
N ASP A 200 19.22 -8.28 -4.33
CA ASP A 200 19.86 -8.49 -3.03
C ASP A 200 20.16 -9.98 -2.75
N LEU A 201 19.25 -10.89 -3.13
CA LEU A 201 19.49 -12.34 -3.06
C LEU A 201 20.64 -12.78 -3.98
N GLU A 202 20.77 -12.19 -5.15
CA GLU A 202 21.88 -12.45 -6.08
C GLU A 202 23.22 -11.94 -5.54
N LYS A 203 23.25 -10.74 -4.96
CA LYS A 203 24.45 -10.21 -4.27
C LYS A 203 24.86 -11.10 -3.11
N GLU A 204 23.93 -11.56 -2.28
CA GLU A 204 24.23 -12.49 -1.20
C GLU A 204 24.79 -13.83 -1.70
N ARG A 205 24.25 -14.36 -2.80
CA ARG A 205 24.78 -15.58 -3.44
C ARG A 205 26.20 -15.34 -3.94
N ARG A 206 26.45 -14.19 -4.56
CA ARG A 206 27.78 -13.82 -5.06
C ARG A 206 28.79 -13.67 -3.94
N ILE A 207 28.43 -13.00 -2.84
CA ILE A 207 29.29 -12.86 -1.66
C ILE A 207 29.62 -14.23 -1.07
N ARG A 208 28.63 -15.12 -0.92
CA ARG A 208 28.86 -16.49 -0.43
C ARG A 208 29.79 -17.29 -1.34
N TRP A 209 29.61 -17.18 -2.64
CA TRP A 209 30.48 -17.83 -3.62
C TRP A 209 31.91 -17.30 -3.55
N LEU A 210 32.09 -15.97 -3.54
CA LEU A 210 33.42 -15.33 -3.40
C LEU A 210 34.11 -15.70 -2.08
N ALA A 211 33.36 -15.80 -0.98
CA ALA A 211 33.89 -16.25 0.30
C ALA A 211 34.35 -17.73 0.24
N GLY A 212 33.61 -18.58 -0.49
CA GLY A 212 34.00 -19.97 -0.76
C GLY A 212 35.31 -20.06 -1.55
N GLU A 213 35.42 -19.31 -2.65
CA GLU A 213 36.65 -19.26 -3.45
C GLU A 213 37.85 -18.77 -2.63
N LEU A 214 37.65 -17.73 -1.80
CA LEU A 214 38.68 -17.23 -0.89
C LEU A 214 39.15 -18.33 0.09
N THR A 215 38.23 -19.07 0.69
CA THR A 215 38.59 -20.17 1.60
C THR A 215 39.30 -21.32 0.88
N GLU A 216 38.93 -21.63 -0.36
CA GLU A 216 39.63 -22.65 -1.17
C GLU A 216 41.06 -22.21 -1.48
N ILE A 217 41.26 -20.94 -1.89
CA ILE A 217 42.58 -20.37 -2.14
C ILE A 217 43.42 -20.32 -0.85
N GLU A 218 42.84 -19.93 0.28
CA GLU A 218 43.52 -19.93 1.58
C GLU A 218 43.95 -21.35 2.00
N GLN A 219 43.13 -22.37 1.74
CA GLN A 219 43.49 -23.77 2.00
C GLN A 219 44.60 -24.26 1.08
N GLU A 220 44.56 -23.93 -0.21
CA GLU A 220 45.62 -24.26 -1.16
C GLU A 220 46.95 -23.60 -0.78
N LEU A 221 46.94 -22.35 -0.32
CA LEU A 221 48.14 -21.63 0.14
C LEU A 221 48.73 -22.20 1.44
N VAL A 222 47.93 -22.83 2.29
CA VAL A 222 48.39 -23.50 3.52
C VAL A 222 49.00 -24.88 3.22
N LEU A 223 48.58 -25.52 2.13
CA LEU A 223 49.04 -26.83 1.68
C LEU A 223 50.25 -26.77 0.72
N ALA A 224 50.50 -25.61 0.11
CA ALA A 224 51.66 -25.31 -0.74
C ALA A 224 52.89 -24.87 0.08
#